data_AF-A0A191HTQ6-F1
#
_entry.id   AF-A0A191HTQ6-F1
#
_cell.length_a   1.000
_cell.length_b   1.000
_cell.length_c   1.000
_cell.angle_alpha   90.00
_cell.angle_beta   90.00
_cell.angle_gamma   90.00
#
_symmetry.space_group_name_H-M   'P 1'
#
loop_
_entity.id
_entity.type
_entity.pdbx_description
1 polymer ?
#
loop_
_entity_poly.entity_id
_entity_poly.type
_entity_poly.pdbx_seq_one_letter_code
_entity_poly.pdbx_strand_id
1 'polypeptide(L)'
;MPISEFYLGPGKVDLQSNEILKGFKIKEKDYKDYKGHYIKFSQRRAMDIATLGCSVLLKEQGGPIDDMRIAFWGSGTNTNSSRRSRSLCQGETS
;
A
#
# COMPACT_ATOMS: atom_id res chain seq x y z
N MET A 1 14.42 4.13 8.00
CA MET A 1 14.02 4.58 6.65
C MET A 1 12.56 4.21 6.41
N PRO A 2 11.72 5.12 5.87
CA PRO A 2 10.40 4.79 5.33
C PRO A 2 10.50 3.84 4.13
N ILE A 3 9.50 2.97 3.93
CA ILE A 3 9.50 2.00 2.82
C ILE A 3 9.50 2.66 1.44
N SER A 4 8.95 3.87 1.32
CA SER A 4 8.92 4.64 0.08
C SER A 4 10.29 5.14 -0.37
N GLU A 5 11.24 5.26 0.57
CA GLU A 5 12.63 5.66 0.28
C GLU A 5 13.53 4.46 0.02
N PHE A 6 13.13 3.28 0.49
CA PHE A 6 13.87 2.02 0.28
C PHE A 6 13.85 1.56 -1.18
N TYR A 7 12.75 1.79 -1.90
CA TYR A 7 12.65 1.47 -3.32
C TYR A 7 13.06 2.67 -4.17
N LEU A 8 14.23 2.58 -4.79
CA LEU A 8 14.80 3.66 -5.63
C LEU A 8 14.28 3.60 -7.08
N GLY A 9 13.79 2.44 -7.51
CA GLY A 9 13.24 2.23 -8.84
C GLY A 9 13.13 0.75 -9.21
N PRO A 10 12.76 0.44 -10.46
CA PRO A 10 12.65 -0.94 -10.93
C PRO A 10 13.97 -1.71 -10.72
N GLY A 11 13.92 -2.78 -9.93
CA GLY A 11 15.09 -3.61 -9.60
C GLY A 11 16.16 -2.91 -8.76
N LYS A 12 15.89 -1.71 -8.21
CA LYS A 12 16.85 -0.95 -7.40
C LYS A 12 16.28 -0.64 -6.02
N VAL A 13 17.05 -1.00 -5.00
CA VAL A 13 16.75 -0.74 -3.58
C VAL A 13 17.94 -0.05 -2.93
N ASP A 14 17.69 0.68 -1.84
CA ASP A 14 18.73 1.31 -1.03
C ASP A 14 19.38 0.27 -0.09
N LEU A 15 20.13 -0.67 -0.66
CA LEU A 15 20.99 -1.61 0.05
C LEU A 15 22.42 -1.44 -0.43
N GLN A 16 23.34 -1.16 0.50
CA GLN A 16 24.77 -1.05 0.21
C GLN A 16 25.44 -2.44 0.19
N SER A 17 26.65 -2.49 -0.39
CA SER A 17 27.48 -3.70 -0.31
C SER A 17 27.79 -4.01 1.16
N ASN A 18 27.50 -5.25 1.60
CA ASN A 18 27.56 -5.74 2.99
C ASN A 18 26.37 -5.36 3.89
N GLU A 19 25.28 -4.83 3.36
CA GLU A 19 24.03 -4.66 4.10
C GLU A 19 23.05 -5.82 3.88
N ILE A 20 22.28 -6.14 4.92
CA ILE A 20 21.17 -7.09 4.84
C ILE A 20 19.93 -6.51 5.51
N LEU A 21 18.78 -6.70 4.86
CA LEU A 21 17.49 -6.31 5.41
C LEU A 21 17.14 -7.19 6.62
N LYS A 22 17.09 -6.58 7.81
CA LYS A 22 16.81 -7.30 9.07
C LYS A 22 15.31 -7.41 9.39
N GLY A 23 14.49 -6.47 8.92
CA GLY A 23 13.06 -6.48 9.16
C GLY A 23 12.38 -5.15 8.92
N PHE A 24 11.05 -5.16 8.99
CA PHE A 24 10.20 -3.98 8.86
C PHE A 24 9.52 -3.67 10.19
N LYS A 25 9.33 -2.37 10.47
CA LYS A 25 8.56 -1.91 11.63
C LYS A 25 7.36 -1.11 11.16
N ILE A 26 6.16 -1.64 11.39
CA ILE A 26 4.90 -0.93 11.16
C ILE A 26 4.47 -0.35 12.51
N LYS A 27 4.23 0.97 12.60
CA LYS A 27 3.87 1.61 13.87
C LYS A 27 2.41 1.31 14.17
N GLU A 28 2.07 1.14 15.46
CA GLU A 28 0.70 0.85 15.90
C GLU A 28 -0.33 1.83 15.32
N LYS A 29 -0.02 3.13 15.34
CA LYS A 29 -0.86 4.18 14.77
C LYS A 29 -1.18 4.03 13.27
N ASP A 30 -0.39 3.25 12.52
CA ASP A 30 -0.52 3.11 11.08
C ASP A 30 -1.43 1.94 10.68
N TYR A 31 -1.85 1.09 11.64
CA TYR A 31 -2.78 -0.02 11.43
C TYR A 31 -3.90 -0.11 12.46
N LYS A 32 -3.77 0.54 13.63
CA LYS A 32 -4.81 0.56 14.65
C LYS A 32 -6.05 1.29 14.14
N ASP A 33 -7.21 0.67 14.32
CA ASP A 33 -8.51 1.12 13.82
C ASP A 33 -8.66 1.14 12.29
N TYR A 34 -7.66 0.62 11.55
CA TYR A 34 -7.78 0.41 10.11
C TYR A 34 -8.27 -1.00 9.79
N LYS A 35 -9.17 -1.10 8.82
CA LYS A 35 -9.58 -2.34 8.14
C LYS A 35 -8.87 -2.42 6.80
N GLY A 36 -8.16 -3.52 6.56
CA GLY A 36 -7.41 -3.76 5.34
C GLY A 36 -8.01 -4.85 4.47
N HIS A 37 -8.05 -4.64 3.16
CA HIS A 37 -8.39 -5.69 2.20
C HIS A 37 -7.40 -5.69 1.03
N TYR A 38 -7.01 -6.86 0.57
CA TYR A 38 -6.12 -7.04 -0.58
C TYR A 38 -6.74 -7.99 -1.59
N ILE A 39 -6.79 -7.57 -2.85
CA ILE A 39 -7.29 -8.38 -3.96
C ILE A 39 -6.12 -8.69 -4.89
N LYS A 40 -5.90 -9.99 -5.12
CA LYS A 40 -4.94 -10.52 -6.07
C LYS A 40 -5.66 -10.94 -7.35
N PHE A 41 -5.31 -10.33 -8.49
CA PHE A 41 -5.80 -10.76 -9.80
C PHE A 41 -4.74 -11.65 -10.48
N SER A 42 -5.09 -12.93 -10.66
CA SER A 42 -4.22 -13.94 -11.26
C SER A 42 -5.04 -14.99 -12.01
N GLN A 43 -4.43 -15.68 -12.98
CA GLN A 43 -5.13 -16.67 -13.81
C GLN A 43 -5.51 -17.92 -13.00
N ARG A 44 -4.71 -18.27 -11.99
CA ARG A 44 -5.02 -19.33 -11.02
C ARG A 44 -5.23 -18.74 -9.63
N ARG A 45 -6.10 -19.35 -8.83
CA ARG A 45 -6.44 -18.86 -7.48
C ARG A 45 -5.26 -18.91 -6.50
N ALA A 46 -4.43 -19.94 -6.59
CA ALA A 46 -3.28 -20.16 -5.72
C ALA A 46 -1.99 -20.38 -6.54
N MET A 47 -0.84 -20.10 -5.93
CA MET A 47 0.50 -20.27 -6.54
C MET A 47 0.63 -19.65 -7.94
N ASP A 48 0.17 -18.41 -8.09
CA ASP A 48 0.28 -17.64 -9.33
C ASP A 48 0.73 -16.22 -9.01
N ILE A 49 1.55 -15.65 -9.89
CA ILE A 49 2.07 -14.29 -9.77
C ILE A 49 0.93 -13.34 -10.15
N ALA A 50 0.65 -12.36 -9.29
CA ALA A 50 -0.40 -11.39 -9.54
C ALA A 50 -0.09 -10.59 -10.81
N THR A 51 -0.97 -10.64 -11.80
CA THR A 51 -0.90 -9.75 -12.96
C THR A 51 -1.22 -8.31 -12.53
N LEU A 52 -2.19 -8.18 -11.62
CA LEU A 52 -2.59 -6.92 -10.99
C LEU A 52 -2.95 -7.18 -9.51
N GLY A 53 -2.77 -6.17 -8.67
CA GLY A 53 -3.15 -6.21 -7.25
C GLY A 53 -3.63 -4.86 -6.76
N CYS A 54 -4.61 -4.87 -5.85
CA CYS A 54 -5.11 -3.68 -5.18
C CYS A 54 -5.18 -3.94 -3.67
N SER A 55 -4.63 -3.02 -2.88
CA SER A 55 -4.73 -2.98 -1.43
C SER A 55 -5.46 -1.71 -0.99
N VAL A 56 -6.42 -1.87 -0.08
CA VAL A 56 -7.14 -0.77 0.54
C VAL A 56 -7.01 -0.88 2.05
N LEU A 57 -6.72 0.25 2.70
CA LEU A 57 -6.81 0.43 4.15
C LEU A 57 -7.81 1.54 4.43
N LEU A 58 -8.77 1.27 5.30
CA LEU A 58 -9.87 2.15 5.61
C LEU A 58 -9.98 2.33 7.12
N LYS A 59 -10.13 3.56 7.59
CA LYS A 59 -10.43 3.88 8.99
C LYS A 59 -11.81 4.51 9.07
N GLU A 60 -12.67 3.97 9.93
CA GLU A 60 -14.03 4.43 10.17
C GLU A 60 -14.19 4.72 11.66
N GLN A 61 -14.77 5.88 12.01
CA GLN A 61 -15.12 6.21 13.41
C GLN A 61 -16.62 6.43 13.54
N GLY A 62 -17.40 5.34 13.60
CA GLY A 62 -18.83 5.37 13.90
C GLY A 62 -19.70 6.13 12.89
N GLY A 63 -19.23 6.32 11.66
CA GLY A 63 -19.89 7.11 10.62
C GLY A 63 -19.02 7.18 9.34
N PRO A 64 -18.77 8.37 8.77
CA PRO A 64 -18.03 8.51 7.51
C PRO A 64 -16.57 8.03 7.61
N ILE A 65 -15.97 7.83 6.43
CA ILE A 65 -14.58 7.35 6.29
C ILE A 65 -13.61 8.45 6.73
N ASP A 66 -12.80 8.17 7.75
CA ASP A 66 -11.84 9.11 8.35
C ASP A 66 -10.52 9.17 7.56
N ASP A 67 -9.99 8.01 7.16
CA ASP A 67 -8.80 7.91 6.30
C ASP A 67 -8.92 6.69 5.39
N MET A 68 -8.54 6.87 4.12
CA MET A 68 -8.51 5.80 3.13
C MET A 68 -7.18 5.82 2.38
N ARG A 69 -6.49 4.68 2.34
CA ARG A 69 -5.23 4.50 1.62
C ARG A 69 -5.40 3.39 0.60
N ILE A 70 -5.09 3.69 -0.65
CA ILE A 70 -5.16 2.74 -1.76
C ILE A 70 -3.78 2.59 -2.38
N ALA A 71 -3.36 1.35 -2.59
CA ALA A 71 -2.14 1.00 -3.28
C ALA A 71 -2.43 -0.02 -4.39
N PHE A 72 -1.83 0.19 -5.56
CA PHE A 72 -1.95 -0.70 -6.71
C PHE A 72 -0.59 -1.28 -7.10
N TRP A 73 -0.62 -2.49 -7.63
CA TRP A 73 0.53 -3.19 -8.19
C TRP A 73 0.15 -3.73 -9.57
N GLY A 74 1.02 -3.54 -10.56
CA GLY A 74 0.74 -3.90 -11.95
C GLY A 74 1.85 -3.52 -12.91
N SER A 75 1.79 -4.06 -14.13
CA SER A 75 2.80 -3.95 -15.19
C SER A 75 2.94 -2.57 -15.86
N GLY A 76 2.52 -1.45 -15.23
CA GLY A 76 2.53 -0.16 -15.93
C GLY A 76 2.53 1.14 -15.14
N THR A 77 2.43 1.15 -13.80
CA THR A 77 2.52 2.42 -13.06
C THR A 77 3.25 2.23 -11.74
N ASN A 78 4.21 3.12 -11.49
CA ASN A 78 4.98 3.20 -10.25
C ASN A 78 4.04 3.14 -9.05
N THR A 79 4.38 2.31 -8.06
CA THR A 79 3.65 2.11 -6.81
C THR A 79 3.57 3.42 -6.01
N ASN A 80 2.68 4.31 -6.41
CA ASN A 80 2.36 5.51 -5.65
C ASN A 80 1.31 5.11 -4.63
N SER A 81 1.73 4.93 -3.37
CA SER A 81 0.82 5.06 -2.23
C SER A 81 0.19 6.45 -2.34
N SER A 82 -1.07 6.48 -2.70
CA SER A 82 -1.77 7.69 -3.07
C SER A 82 -1.84 8.67 -1.89
N ARG A 83 -0.94 9.67 -1.84
CA ARG A 83 -1.24 10.93 -1.11
C ARG A 83 -2.52 11.58 -1.67
N ARG A 84 -2.91 11.21 -2.90
CA ARG A 84 -4.07 11.69 -3.64
C ARG A 84 -5.41 11.04 -3.25
N SER A 85 -5.44 9.90 -2.56
CA SER A 85 -6.73 9.33 -2.09
C SER A 85 -7.31 10.14 -0.92
N ARG A 86 -6.45 10.71 -0.08
CA ARG A 86 -6.87 11.59 1.03
C ARG A 86 -7.67 12.81 0.56
N SER A 87 -7.34 13.39 -0.61
CA SER A 87 -8.07 14.55 -1.14
C SER A 87 -9.35 14.19 -1.87
N LEU A 88 -9.52 12.95 -2.33
CA LEU A 88 -10.74 12.52 -3.03
C LEU A 88 -11.85 12.19 -2.03
N CYS A 89 -11.54 11.54 -0.91
CA CYS A 89 -12.53 11.17 0.09
C CYS A 89 -13.00 12.34 0.99
N GLN A 90 -12.31 13.47 1.00
CA GLN A 90 -12.78 14.68 1.70
C GLN A 90 -13.83 15.48 0.89
N GLY A 91 -14.11 15.09 -0.36
CA GLY A 91 -15.01 15.82 -1.26
C GLY A 91 -16.38 15.18 -1.49
N GLU A 92 -16.65 13.98 -0.96
CA GLU A 92 -17.90 13.26 -1.22
C GLU A 92 -18.50 12.73 0.09
N THR A 93 -19.12 13.61 0.86
CA THR A 93 -20.11 13.20 1.85
C THR A 93 -21.15 14.32 1.95
N SER A 94 -22.23 14.17 1.20
CA SER A 94 -23.51 14.89 1.39
C SER A 94 -24.48 13.99 2.14
#